data_AF-A0AAN9GC70-F1
#
_entry.id   AF-A0AAN9GC70-F1
#
_cell.length_a   1.000
_cell.length_b   1.000
_cell.length_c   1.000
_cell.angle_alpha   90.00
_cell.angle_beta   90.00
_cell.angle_gamma   90.00
#
_symmetry.space_group_name_H-M   'P 1'
#
loop_
_entity.id
_entity.type
_entity.pdbx_description
1 polymer ?
#
loop_
_entity_poly.entity_id
_entity_poly.type
_entity_poly.pdbx_seq_one_letter_code
_entity_poly.pdbx_strand_id
1 'polypeptide(L)'
;MAFPKLFQWLAGIAVFLSVWSALFFRLVPVKLSQPWHDVISVLPLYLLISFACYSLAVVGYRVATFNDCVVASEELKKQVEEAKEDLKRKGYKYANEFS
;
A
#
# COMPACT_ATOMS: atom_id res chain seq x y z
N MET A 1 25.18 -15.67 2.34
CA MET A 1 23.74 -15.61 2.01
C MET A 1 23.10 -14.61 2.95
N ALA A 2 22.69 -13.44 2.45
CA ALA A 2 21.95 -12.48 3.27
C ALA A 2 20.54 -13.02 3.48
N PHE A 3 20.15 -13.28 4.73
CA PHE A 3 18.75 -13.59 5.02
C PHE A 3 17.90 -12.39 4.60
N PRO A 4 16.89 -12.57 3.74
CA PRO A 4 16.06 -11.46 3.33
C PRO A 4 15.33 -10.94 4.57
N LYS A 5 15.29 -9.62 4.75
CA LYS A 5 14.54 -8.96 5.84
C LYS A 5 13.12 -9.51 5.95
N LEU A 6 12.52 -9.85 4.80
CA LEU A 6 11.23 -10.54 4.70
C LEU A 6 11.15 -11.81 5.53
N PHE A 7 12.17 -12.67 5.50
CA PHE A 7 12.17 -13.93 6.26
C PHE A 7 12.21 -13.67 7.77
N GLN A 8 12.92 -12.64 8.21
CA GLN A 8 12.94 -12.23 9.63
C GLN A 8 11.55 -11.77 10.10
N TRP A 9 10.86 -10.94 9.30
CA TRP A 9 9.49 -10.52 9.60
C TRP A 9 8.51 -11.69 9.58
N LEU A 10 8.62 -12.57 8.59
CA LEU A 10 7.75 -13.73 8.42
C LEU A 10 7.93 -14.74 9.55
N ALA A 11 9.17 -14.96 10.00
CA ALA A 11 9.47 -15.77 11.17
C ALA A 11 8.89 -15.15 12.45
N GLY A 12 9.01 -13.83 12.64
CA GLY A 12 8.41 -13.14 13.79
C GLY A 12 6.89 -13.28 13.83
N ILE A 13 6.22 -13.10 12.69
CA ILE A 13 4.77 -13.31 12.56
C ILE A 13 4.41 -14.78 12.82
N ALA A 14 5.17 -15.73 12.28
CA ALA A 14 4.91 -17.15 12.48
C ALA A 14 5.03 -17.57 13.95
N VAL A 15 6.04 -17.08 14.68
CA VAL A 15 6.18 -17.32 16.12
C VAL A 15 5.02 -16.72 16.90
N PHE A 16 4.64 -15.49 16.59
CA PHE A 16 3.50 -14.83 17.23
C PHE A 16 2.19 -15.61 16.99
N LEU A 17 1.91 -16.00 15.74
CA LEU A 17 0.75 -16.80 15.38
C LEU A 17 0.77 -18.20 16.01
N SER A 18 1.95 -18.80 16.19
CA SER A 18 2.10 -20.09 16.86
C SER A 18 1.75 -19.99 18.35
N VAL A 19 2.29 -18.99 19.05
CA VAL A 19 1.95 -18.71 20.46
C VAL A 19 0.47 -18.41 20.61
N TRP A 20 -0.06 -17.58 19.73
CA TRP A 20 -1.48 -17.27 19.66
C TRP A 20 -2.37 -18.51 19.46
N SER A 21 -1.99 -19.38 18.52
CA SER A 21 -2.73 -20.62 18.24
C SER A 21 -2.67 -21.58 19.41
N ALA A 22 -1.54 -21.67 20.11
CA ALA A 22 -1.42 -22.48 21.32
C ALA A 22 -2.37 -22.00 22.45
N LEU A 23 -2.58 -20.68 22.56
CA LEU A 23 -3.57 -20.10 23.46
C LEU A 23 -5.01 -20.42 23.02
N PHE A 24 -5.29 -20.36 21.70
CA PHE A 24 -6.59 -20.72 21.12
C PHE A 24 -6.95 -22.20 21.35
N PHE A 25 -6.00 -23.13 21.12
CA PHE A 25 -6.19 -24.57 21.32
C PHE A 25 -6.17 -25.01 22.79
N ARG A 26 -6.08 -24.06 23.74
CA ARG A 26 -6.21 -24.34 25.17
C ARG A 26 -5.10 -25.27 25.71
N LEU A 27 -3.92 -25.27 25.07
CA LEU A 27 -2.76 -26.04 25.54
C LEU A 27 -2.22 -25.53 26.89
N VAL A 28 -2.56 -24.30 27.26
CA VAL A 28 -2.19 -23.70 28.55
C VAL A 28 -3.46 -23.50 29.39
N PRO A 29 -3.56 -24.09 30.60
CA PRO A 29 -4.71 -23.94 31.48
C PRO A 29 -4.68 -22.56 32.18
N VAL A 30 -4.89 -21.48 31.43
CA VAL A 30 -5.02 -20.14 32.01
C VAL A 30 -6.47 -19.94 32.47
N LYS A 31 -6.66 -19.69 33.77
CA LYS A 31 -7.96 -19.30 34.34
C LYS A 31 -8.26 -17.84 33.95
N LEU A 32 -8.69 -17.58 32.72
CA LEU A 32 -9.23 -16.28 32.33
C LEU A 32 -10.77 -16.33 32.40
N SER A 33 -11.39 -15.22 32.78
CA SER A 33 -12.85 -15.10 32.87
C SER A 33 -13.50 -15.32 31.49
N GLN A 34 -14.64 -16.00 31.42
CA GLN A 34 -15.37 -16.36 30.18
C GLN A 34 -15.33 -15.28 29.06
N PRO A 35 -15.64 -13.99 29.31
CA PRO A 35 -15.67 -12.99 28.25
C PRO A 35 -14.31 -12.72 27.58
N TRP A 36 -13.20 -12.89 28.30
CA TRP A 36 -11.87 -12.69 27.72
C TRP A 36 -11.47 -13.81 26.77
N HIS A 37 -11.99 -15.03 26.98
CA HIS A 37 -11.74 -16.15 26.08
C HIS A 37 -12.38 -15.94 24.71
N ASP A 38 -13.62 -15.43 24.68
CA ASP A 38 -14.34 -15.18 23.43
C ASP A 38 -13.66 -14.07 22.63
N VAL A 39 -13.26 -12.98 23.30
CA VAL A 39 -12.53 -11.87 22.67
C VAL A 39 -11.20 -12.34 22.12
N ILE A 40 -10.45 -13.16 22.88
CA ILE A 40 -9.20 -13.76 22.40
C ILE A 40 -9.51 -14.55 21.14
N SER A 41 -10.42 -15.53 21.17
CA SER A 41 -10.77 -16.37 20.02
C SER A 41 -11.01 -15.60 18.70
N VAL A 42 -11.70 -14.46 18.76
CA VAL A 42 -12.05 -13.66 17.58
C VAL A 42 -11.02 -12.58 17.21
N LEU A 43 -10.08 -12.25 18.09
CA LEU A 43 -9.05 -11.23 17.91
C LEU A 43 -8.27 -11.33 16.58
N PRO A 44 -7.78 -12.51 16.12
CA PRO A 44 -7.04 -12.62 14.88
C PRO A 44 -7.92 -12.32 13.66
N LEU A 45 -9.20 -12.66 13.72
CA LEU A 45 -10.16 -12.35 12.67
C LEU A 45 -10.39 -10.85 12.59
N TYR A 46 -10.56 -10.17 13.73
CA TYR A 46 -10.64 -8.70 13.78
C TYR A 46 -9.38 -8.01 13.26
N LEU A 47 -8.19 -8.48 13.64
CA LEU A 47 -6.92 -7.97 13.09
C LEU A 47 -6.82 -8.20 11.58
N LEU A 48 -7.23 -9.37 11.09
CA LEU A 48 -7.22 -9.68 9.66
C LEU A 48 -8.17 -8.78 8.87
N ILE A 49 -9.40 -8.59 9.36
CA ILE A 49 -10.41 -7.75 8.71
C ILE A 49 -9.96 -6.28 8.68
N SER A 50 -9.45 -5.77 9.80
CA SER A 50 -8.94 -4.39 9.86
C SER A 50 -7.73 -4.20 8.95
N PHE A 51 -6.79 -5.15 8.92
CA PHE A 51 -5.65 -5.14 8.01
C PHE A 51 -6.08 -5.18 6.54
N ALA A 52 -7.04 -6.04 6.19
CA ALA A 52 -7.57 -6.15 4.83
C ALA A 52 -8.25 -4.84 4.39
N CYS A 53 -9.08 -4.25 5.25
CA CYS A 53 -9.72 -2.96 4.98
C CYS A 53 -8.69 -1.84 4.81
N TYR A 54 -7.70 -1.77 5.69
CA TYR A 54 -6.60 -0.80 5.59
C TYR A 54 -5.79 -0.99 4.30
N SER A 55 -5.43 -2.23 3.97
CA SER A 55 -4.71 -2.57 2.75
C SER A 55 -5.50 -2.14 1.51
N LEU A 56 -6.80 -2.45 1.46
CA LEU A 56 -7.67 -2.06 0.37
C LEU A 56 -7.80 -0.53 0.26
N ALA A 57 -7.94 0.19 1.38
CA ALA A 57 -8.00 1.64 1.39
C ALA A 57 -6.69 2.27 0.87
N VAL A 58 -5.53 1.77 1.32
CA VAL A 58 -4.22 2.28 0.89
C VAL A 58 -3.95 1.98 -0.59
N VAL A 59 -4.26 0.76 -1.04
CA VAL A 59 -4.11 0.37 -2.46
C VAL A 59 -5.10 1.17 -3.31
N GLY A 60 -6.36 1.26 -2.90
CA GLY A 60 -7.40 2.04 -3.58
C GLY A 60 -7.02 3.52 -3.70
N TYR A 61 -6.53 4.13 -2.62
CA TYR A 61 -6.04 5.52 -2.64
C TYR A 61 -4.86 5.71 -3.61
N ARG A 62 -3.89 4.80 -3.59
CA ARG A 62 -2.74 4.84 -4.51
C ARG A 62 -3.15 4.65 -5.97
N VAL A 63 -4.09 3.75 -6.25
CA VAL A 63 -4.64 3.51 -7.59
C VAL A 63 -5.43 4.73 -8.07
N ALA A 64 -6.26 5.33 -7.21
CA ALA A 64 -6.97 6.56 -7.52
C ALA A 64 -6.01 7.72 -7.82
N THR A 65 -4.93 7.86 -7.04
CA THR A 65 -3.89 8.89 -7.27
C THR A 65 -3.13 8.66 -8.59
N PHE A 66 -2.88 7.41 -8.98
CA PHE A 66 -2.30 7.08 -10.29
C PHE A 66 -3.24 7.43 -11.45
N ASN A 67 -4.57 7.33 -11.26
CA ASN A 67 -5.55 7.80 -12.24
C ASN A 67 -5.53 9.34 -12.39
N ASP A 68 -5.40 10.08 -11.28
CA ASP A 68 -5.30 11.55 -11.33
C ASP A 68 -4.02 12.06 -12.03
N CYS A 69 -2.94 11.26 -12.07
CA CYS A 69 -1.78 11.56 -12.91
C CYS A 69 -2.11 11.59 -14.40
N VAL A 70 -3.14 10.87 -14.88
CA VAL A 70 -3.58 10.97 -16.29
C VAL A 70 -4.17 12.36 -16.55
N VAL A 71 -5.05 12.84 -15.67
CA VAL A 71 -5.71 14.15 -15.78
C VAL A 71 -4.72 15.31 -15.63
N ALA A 72 -3.83 15.25 -14.64
CA ALA A 72 -2.78 16.27 -14.45
C ALA A 72 -1.73 16.24 -15.58
N SER A 73 -1.46 15.06 -16.18
CA SER A 73 -0.57 14.97 -17.34
C SER A 73 -1.20 15.54 -18.61
N GLU A 74 -2.53 15.49 -18.76
CA GLU A 74 -3.24 16.11 -19.88
C GLU A 74 -3.24 17.63 -19.76
N GLU A 75 -3.43 18.19 -18.56
CA GLU A 75 -3.27 19.63 -18.34
C GLU A 75 -1.84 20.11 -18.64
N LEU A 76 -0.82 19.39 -18.16
CA LEU A 76 0.57 19.71 -18.50
C LEU A 76 0.85 19.60 -20.01
N LYS A 77 0.31 18.58 -20.70
CA LYS A 77 0.45 18.45 -22.17
C LYS A 77 -0.18 19.62 -22.90
N LYS A 78 -1.34 20.10 -22.44
CA LYS A 78 -2.02 21.24 -23.02
C LYS A 78 -1.21 22.53 -22.87
N GLN A 79 -0.63 22.75 -21.69
CA GLN A 79 0.29 23.87 -21.45
C GLN A 79 1.57 23.78 -22.30
N VAL A 80 2.10 22.57 -22.53
CA VAL A 80 3.27 22.37 -23.41
C VAL A 80 2.92 22.67 -24.87
N GLU A 81 1.73 22.31 -25.34
CA GLU A 81 1.31 22.58 -26.71
C GLU A 81 1.04 24.08 -26.94
N GLU A 82 0.38 24.75 -26.00
CA GLU A 82 0.20 26.21 -26.03
C GLU A 82 1.55 26.95 -26.00
N ALA A 83 2.52 26.50 -25.19
CA ALA A 83 3.86 27.07 -25.17
C ALA A 83 4.62 26.85 -26.49
N LYS A 84 4.45 25.69 -27.15
CA LYS A 84 5.03 25.44 -28.48
C LYS A 84 4.40 26.33 -29.55
N GLU A 85 3.09 26.50 -29.55
CA GLU A 85 2.40 27.38 -30.49
C GLU A 85 2.81 28.84 -30.29
N ASP A 86 2.96 29.28 -29.04
CA ASP A 86 3.43 30.63 -28.73
C ASP A 86 4.90 30.83 -29.13
N LEU A 87 5.76 29.82 -28.98
CA LEU A 87 7.14 29.83 -29.48
C LEU A 87 7.22 29.86 -31.02
N LYS A 88 6.34 29.12 -31.71
CA LYS A 88 6.21 29.13 -33.17
C LYS A 88 5.72 30.48 -33.67
N ARG A 89 4.76 31.09 -32.96
CA ARG A 89 4.22 32.43 -33.25
C ARG A 89 5.23 33.55 -32.96
N LYS A 90 6.14 33.33 -32.00
CA LYS A 90 7.29 34.21 -31.69
C LYS A 90 8.50 34.00 -32.61
N GLY A 91 8.44 33.07 -33.57
CA GLY A 91 9.40 32.98 -34.68
C GLY A 91 10.73 32.27 -34.36
N TYR A 92 10.84 31.54 -33.25
CA TYR A 92 12.06 30.80 -32.93
C TYR A 92 12.09 29.45 -33.67
N LYS A 93 13.05 29.28 -34.59
CA LYS A 93 13.33 28.02 -35.29
C LYS A 93 13.97 27.01 -34.33
N TYR A 94 13.49 25.77 -34.37
CA TYR A 94 14.09 24.66 -33.63
C TYR A 94 15.57 24.48 -34.06
N ALA A 95 16.46 24.26 -33.10
CA ALA A 95 17.90 24.14 -33.30
C ALA A 95 18.35 22.95 -34.19
N ASN A 96 17.41 22.16 -34.73
CA ASN A 96 17.69 21.06 -35.65
C ASN A 96 17.72 21.49 -37.14
N GLU A 97 17.53 22.78 -37.45
CA GLU A 97 17.72 23.34 -38.81
C GLU A 97 19.05 24.11 -39.00
N PHE A 98 19.98 24.07 -38.03
CA PHE A 98 21.32 24.66 -38.17
C PHE A 98 22.34 23.60 -38.66
N SER A 99 22.05 22.99 -39.81
CA SER A 99 23.00 22.17 -40.60
C SER A 99 23.12 22.71 -42.01
#